data_AF-A0A5V8U7U5-F1
#
_entry.id   AF-A0A5V8U7U5-F1
#
_cell.length_a   1.000
_cell.length_b   1.000
_cell.length_c   1.000
_cell.angle_alpha   90.00
_cell.angle_beta   90.00
_cell.angle_gamma   90.00
#
_symmetry.space_group_name_H-M   'P 1'
#
loop_
_entity.id
_entity.type
_entity.pdbx_description
1 polymer ?
#
loop_
_entity_poly.entity_id
_entity_poly.type
_entity_poly.pdbx_seq_one_letter_code
_entity_poly.pdbx_strand_id
1 'polypeptide(L)'
;SPLISNFVMYFWDIEVQEICSKIGVNYTRYADDLTFSTNNKDVLFDIPDMLENVLPKYSLGRIRINHEKTVFSSKGHNRHVTGITLTNDNKLSIGRERKRKISAMIHHFINGKLSTDECNKLVGLLAFAKNIEPSFY
;
A
#
# COMPACT_ATOMS: atom_id res chain seq x y z
N SER A 1 -16.62 -3.03 -10.08
CA SER A 1 -16.92 -4.35 -9.48
C SER A 1 -15.61 -5.07 -9.19
N PRO A 2 -15.30 -5.42 -7.92
CA PRO A 2 -14.01 -6.02 -7.54
C PRO A 2 -13.72 -7.36 -8.22
N LEU A 3 -14.74 -8.22 -8.37
CA LEU A 3 -14.57 -9.56 -8.94
C LEU A 3 -14.17 -9.50 -10.42
N ILE A 4 -14.81 -8.62 -11.19
CA ILE A 4 -14.52 -8.44 -12.62
C ILE A 4 -13.10 -7.89 -12.81
N SER A 5 -12.69 -6.90 -12.00
CA SER A 5 -11.33 -6.34 -12.09
C SER A 5 -10.28 -7.42 -11.82
N ASN A 6 -10.45 -8.20 -10.76
CA ASN A 6 -9.53 -9.29 -10.44
C ASN A 6 -9.48 -10.38 -11.51
N PHE A 7 -10.63 -10.73 -12.10
CA PHE A 7 -10.68 -11.70 -13.18
C PHE A 7 -9.93 -11.22 -14.43
N VAL A 8 -10.15 -9.97 -14.84
CA VAL A 8 -9.47 -9.38 -16.01
C VAL A 8 -7.95 -9.34 -15.82
N MET A 9 -7.50 -9.04 -14.59
CA MET A 9 -6.08 -8.91 -14.27
C MET A 9 -5.37 -10.23 -13.96
N TYR A 10 -6.08 -11.36 -13.85
CA TYR A 10 -5.52 -12.62 -13.38
C TYR A 10 -4.36 -13.15 -14.24
N PHE A 11 -4.53 -13.23 -15.56
CA PHE A 11 -3.47 -13.72 -16.45
C PHE A 11 -2.30 -12.73 -16.56
N TRP A 12 -2.60 -11.44 -16.47
CA TRP A 12 -1.57 -10.41 -16.40
C TRP A 12 -0.72 -10.54 -15.13
N ASP A 13 -1.37 -10.77 -13.97
CA ASP A 13 -0.68 -11.00 -12.70
C ASP A 13 0.25 -12.22 -12.75
N ILE A 14 -0.16 -13.30 -13.43
CA ILE A 14 0.68 -14.48 -13.62
C ILE A 14 1.95 -14.13 -14.40
N GLU A 15 1.83 -13.46 -15.55
CA GLU A 15 2.99 -13.09 -16.38
C GLU A 15 3.93 -12.12 -15.62
N VAL A 16 3.36 -11.11 -14.95
CA VAL A 16 4.15 -10.18 -14.12
C VAL A 16 4.87 -10.91 -12.99
N GLN A 17 4.20 -11.81 -12.28
CA GLN A 17 4.80 -12.60 -11.22
C GLN A 17 5.95 -13.47 -11.74
N GLU A 18 5.80 -14.10 -12.90
CA GLU A 18 6.86 -14.91 -13.51
C GLU A 18 8.09 -14.06 -13.90
N ILE A 19 7.87 -12.89 -14.51
CA ILE A 19 8.97 -11.98 -14.88
C ILE A 19 9.69 -11.49 -13.63
N CYS A 20 8.94 -11.00 -12.63
CA CYS A 20 9.50 -10.50 -11.38
C CYS A 20 10.31 -11.58 -10.64
N SER A 21 9.82 -12.82 -10.62
CA SER A 21 10.53 -13.94 -9.97
C SER A 21 11.89 -14.22 -10.63
N LYS A 22 12.01 -14.09 -11.95
CA LYS A 22 13.27 -14.30 -12.69
C LYS A 22 14.34 -13.25 -12.38
N ILE A 23 13.93 -12.03 -12.02
CA ILE A 23 14.83 -10.91 -11.72
C ILE A 23 14.98 -10.64 -10.21
N GLY A 24 14.42 -11.50 -9.36
CA GLY A 24 14.50 -11.37 -7.90
C GLY A 24 13.70 -10.19 -7.34
N VAL A 25 12.52 -9.91 -7.92
CA VAL A 25 11.58 -8.88 -7.47
C VAL A 25 10.34 -9.56 -6.89
N ASN A 26 9.89 -9.10 -5.72
CA ASN A 26 8.62 -9.49 -5.12
C ASN A 26 7.53 -8.54 -5.60
N TYR A 27 6.45 -9.10 -6.14
CA TYR A 27 5.29 -8.40 -6.65
C TYR A 27 4.05 -8.67 -5.79
N THR A 28 3.27 -7.63 -5.51
CA THR A 28 1.96 -7.74 -4.84
C THR A 28 0.99 -6.71 -5.42
N ARG A 29 -0.27 -7.10 -5.61
CA ARG A 29 -1.36 -6.22 -6.07
C ARG A 29 -2.51 -6.15 -5.07
N TYR A 30 -2.99 -4.94 -4.80
CA TYR A 30 -4.19 -4.67 -4.04
C TYR A 30 -5.14 -3.79 -4.86
N ALA A 31 -6.19 -4.40 -5.42
CA ALA A 31 -7.04 -3.76 -6.43
C ALA A 31 -6.19 -3.22 -7.60
N ASP A 32 -6.10 -1.90 -7.75
CA ASP A 32 -5.32 -1.23 -8.81
C ASP A 32 -3.91 -0.82 -8.33
N ASP A 33 -3.63 -0.92 -7.03
CA ASP A 33 -2.32 -0.59 -6.47
C ASP A 33 -1.35 -1.76 -6.65
N LEU A 34 -0.20 -1.48 -7.28
CA LEU A 34 0.88 -2.43 -7.51
C LEU A 34 2.06 -2.06 -6.62
N THR A 35 2.67 -3.05 -5.97
CA THR A 35 3.88 -2.85 -5.17
C THR A 35 4.94 -3.84 -5.59
N PHE A 36 6.14 -3.33 -5.83
CA PHE A 36 7.33 -4.09 -6.22
C PHE A 36 8.44 -3.84 -5.21
N SER A 37 9.13 -4.89 -4.78
CA SER A 37 10.22 -4.78 -3.80
C SER A 37 11.34 -5.75 -4.10
N THR A 38 12.57 -5.37 -3.77
CA THR A 38 13.76 -6.20 -3.96
C THR A 38 14.88 -5.72 -3.05
N ASN A 39 15.87 -6.58 -2.82
CA ASN A 39 17.14 -6.22 -2.19
C ASN A 39 18.24 -5.90 -3.21
N ASN A 40 17.97 -6.09 -4.51
CA ASN A 40 18.91 -5.81 -5.59
C ASN A 40 18.78 -4.34 -6.00
N LYS A 41 19.91 -3.62 -5.98
CA LYS A 41 19.92 -2.21 -6.34
C LYS A 41 19.56 -2.02 -7.82
N ASP A 42 18.87 -0.93 -8.12
CA ASP A 42 18.58 -0.43 -9.47
C ASP A 42 17.64 -1.30 -10.35
N VAL A 43 17.35 -2.55 -9.98
CA VAL A 43 16.44 -3.46 -10.71
C VAL A 43 15.01 -2.93 -10.86
N LEU A 44 14.53 -2.11 -9.92
CA LEU A 44 13.16 -1.60 -9.97
C LEU A 44 12.93 -0.54 -11.05
N PHE A 45 13.99 0.11 -11.57
CA PHE A 45 13.84 1.17 -12.56
C PHE A 45 13.28 0.66 -13.90
N ASP A 46 13.49 -0.62 -14.21
CA ASP A 46 12.99 -1.24 -15.44
C ASP A 46 11.53 -1.74 -15.32
N ILE A 47 10.96 -1.71 -14.10
CA ILE A 47 9.62 -2.26 -13.86
C ILE A 47 8.52 -1.48 -14.61
N PRO A 48 8.45 -0.15 -14.59
CA PRO A 48 7.40 0.58 -15.32
C PRO A 48 7.34 0.21 -16.80
N ASP A 49 8.50 0.22 -17.48
CA ASP A 49 8.60 -0.12 -18.90
C ASP A 49 8.19 -1.58 -19.16
N MET A 50 8.59 -2.50 -18.27
CA MET A 50 8.16 -3.90 -18.34
C MET A 50 6.64 -4.03 -18.24
N LEU A 51 6.00 -3.33 -17.30
CA LEU A 51 4.53 -3.37 -17.14
C LEU A 51 3.81 -2.80 -18.37
N GLU A 52 4.32 -1.71 -18.95
CA GLU A 52 3.77 -1.12 -20.18
C GLU A 52 3.82 -2.07 -21.38
N ASN A 53 4.84 -2.93 -21.44
CA ASN A 53 4.97 -3.92 -22.51
C ASN A 53 4.04 -5.14 -22.31
N VAL A 54 3.75 -5.50 -21.06
CA VAL A 54 2.93 -6.68 -20.73
C VAL A 54 1.44 -6.34 -20.73
N LEU A 55 1.05 -5.18 -20.19
CA LEU A 55 -0.34 -4.79 -19.97
C LEU A 55 -1.22 -4.77 -21.25
N PRO A 56 -0.77 -4.31 -22.42
CA PRO A 56 -1.58 -4.27 -23.63
C PRO A 56 -2.07 -5.64 -24.09
N LYS A 57 -1.31 -6.72 -23.81
CA LYS A 57 -1.65 -8.10 -24.20
C LYS A 57 -2.96 -8.58 -23.55
N TYR A 58 -3.28 -8.06 -22.37
CA TYR A 58 -4.40 -8.53 -21.54
C TYR A 58 -5.51 -7.48 -21.39
N SER A 59 -5.19 -6.20 -21.55
CA SER A 59 -6.13 -5.10 -21.30
C SER A 59 -6.83 -4.55 -22.56
N LEU A 60 -6.56 -5.13 -23.74
CA LEU A 60 -7.01 -4.60 -25.04
C LEU A 60 -6.65 -3.11 -25.23
N GLY A 61 -5.56 -2.66 -24.62
CA GLY A 61 -5.10 -1.27 -24.64
C GLY A 61 -5.98 -0.27 -23.87
N ARG A 62 -6.95 -0.75 -23.07
CA ARG A 62 -7.90 0.10 -22.32
C ARG A 62 -7.43 0.49 -20.93
N ILE A 63 -6.40 -0.20 -20.41
CA ILE A 63 -5.80 0.07 -19.09
C ILE A 63 -4.39 0.61 -19.33
N ARG A 64 -3.99 1.58 -18.51
CA ARG A 64 -2.67 2.23 -18.59
C ARG A 64 -2.09 2.39 -17.20
N ILE A 65 -0.76 2.34 -17.13
CA ILE A 65 -0.03 2.67 -15.90
C ILE A 65 -0.10 4.18 -15.69
N ASN A 66 -0.25 4.59 -14.43
CA ASN A 66 -0.23 6.00 -14.05
C ASN A 66 1.15 6.38 -13.52
N HIS A 67 1.97 7.04 -14.35
CA HIS A 67 3.33 7.45 -13.99
C HIS A 67 3.36 8.53 -12.92
N GLU A 68 2.36 9.42 -12.85
CA GLU A 68 2.27 10.45 -11.80
C GLU A 68 2.14 9.84 -10.41
N LYS A 69 1.54 8.65 -10.32
CA LYS A 69 1.41 7.87 -9.08
C LYS A 69 2.57 6.91 -8.83
N THR A 70 3.52 6.77 -9.76
CA THR A 70 4.64 5.85 -9.60
C THR A 70 5.70 6.47 -8.70
N VAL A 71 6.02 5.79 -7.60
CA VAL A 71 6.95 6.29 -6.58
C VAL A 71 8.04 5.25 -6.31
N PHE A 72 9.29 5.68 -6.41
CA PHE A 72 10.45 4.89 -5.98
C PHE A 72 10.86 5.31 -4.58
N SER A 73 11.05 4.34 -3.68
CA SER A 73 11.46 4.60 -2.31
C SER A 73 12.38 3.51 -1.79
N SER A 74 13.27 3.90 -0.88
CA SER A 74 14.25 3.02 -0.24
C SER A 74 14.12 3.14 1.28
N LYS A 75 14.92 2.38 2.04
CA LYS A 75 15.00 2.52 3.51
C LYS A 75 15.48 3.90 3.97
N GLY A 76 16.06 4.71 3.08
CA GLY A 76 16.45 6.09 3.38
C GLY A 76 15.27 7.06 3.46
N HIS A 77 14.09 6.66 2.98
CA HIS A 77 12.90 7.49 2.92
C HIS A 77 11.72 6.83 3.65
N ASN A 78 10.71 7.63 3.96
CA ASN A 78 9.46 7.11 4.48
C ASN A 78 8.77 6.28 3.39
N ARG A 79 8.36 5.06 3.75
CA ARG A 79 7.77 4.09 2.83
C ARG A 79 6.34 3.82 3.27
N HIS A 80 5.41 3.99 2.33
CA HIS A 80 4.01 3.70 2.52
C HIS A 80 3.55 2.68 1.49
N VAL A 81 2.91 1.61 1.96
CA VAL A 81 2.25 0.61 1.11
C VAL A 81 0.81 0.55 1.56
N THR A 82 -0.13 0.83 0.64
CA THR A 82 -1.58 0.80 0.89
C THR A 82 -2.01 1.50 2.19
N GLY A 83 -1.40 2.65 2.51
CA GLY A 83 -1.74 3.46 3.70
C GLY A 83 -1.12 2.99 5.04
N ILE A 84 -0.24 1.99 5.01
CA ILE A 84 0.56 1.50 6.14
C ILE A 84 2.01 1.95 5.96
N THR A 85 2.64 2.41 7.03
CA THR A 85 4.05 2.82 7.03
C THR A 85 4.94 1.61 7.30
N LEU A 86 6.01 1.46 6.52
CA LEU A 86 7.07 0.48 6.77
C LEU A 86 8.24 1.15 7.48
N THR A 87 8.53 0.68 8.69
CA THR A 87 9.65 1.22 9.48
C THR A 87 11.00 0.69 8.99
N ASN A 88 12.09 1.33 9.41
CA ASN A 88 13.45 0.95 9.02
C ASN A 88 13.89 -0.39 9.62
N ASP A 89 13.32 -0.78 10.76
CA ASP A 89 13.46 -2.10 11.40
C ASP A 89 12.49 -3.16 10.85
N ASN A 90 11.92 -2.91 9.65
CA ASN A 90 11.01 -3.82 8.93
C ASN A 90 9.72 -4.18 9.69
N LYS A 91 9.20 -3.27 10.52
CA LYS A 91 7.89 -3.41 11.18
C LYS A 91 6.83 -2.57 10.48
N LEU A 92 5.57 -2.90 10.77
CA LEU A 92 4.44 -2.09 10.35
C LEU A 92 4.20 -0.96 11.36
N SER A 93 3.81 0.21 10.85
CA SER A 93 3.36 1.32 11.68
C SER A 93 2.15 2.00 11.05
N ILE A 94 1.29 2.54 11.90
CA ILE A 94 0.18 3.38 11.44
C ILE A 94 0.61 4.79 11.00
N GLY A 95 1.88 5.15 11.21
CA GLY A 95 2.47 6.44 10.83
C GLY A 95 2.25 7.54 11.87
N ARG A 96 3.17 8.52 11.90
CA ARG A 96 3.18 9.61 12.89
C ARG A 96 1.90 10.45 12.89
N GLU A 97 1.39 10.76 11.71
CA GLU A 97 0.19 11.59 11.57
C GLU A 97 -1.04 10.92 12.19
N ARG A 98 -1.24 9.62 11.89
CA ARG A 98 -2.37 8.86 12.44
C ARG A 98 -2.24 8.69 13.96
N LYS A 99 -1.03 8.44 14.48
CA LYS A 99 -0.76 8.42 15.93
C LYS A 99 -1.16 9.74 16.59
N ARG A 100 -0.73 10.88 16.04
CA ARG A 100 -1.08 12.21 16.58
C ARG A 100 -2.59 12.46 16.55
N LYS A 101 -3.27 12.06 15.48
CA LYS A 101 -4.72 12.16 15.37
C LYS A 101 -5.43 11.35 16.45
N ILE A 102 -5.02 10.08 16.65
CA ILE A 102 -5.59 9.21 17.69
C ILE A 102 -5.37 9.83 19.07
N SER A 103 -4.15 10.25 19.40
CA SER A 103 -3.84 10.88 20.69
C SER A 103 -4.68 12.14 20.95
N ALA A 104 -4.84 13.00 19.93
CA ALA A 104 -5.69 14.17 20.03
C ALA A 104 -7.17 13.80 20.27
N MET A 105 -7.70 12.83 19.51
CA MET A 105 -9.08 12.35 19.69
C MET A 105 -9.30 11.74 21.08
N ILE A 106 -8.37 10.95 21.61
CA ILE A 106 -8.44 10.42 22.99
C ILE A 106 -8.51 11.56 23.99
N HIS A 107 -7.65 12.57 23.85
CA HIS A 107 -7.68 13.73 24.73
C HIS A 107 -9.02 14.49 24.64
N HIS A 108 -9.59 14.65 23.44
CA HIS A 108 -10.92 15.25 23.28
C HIS A 108 -12.03 14.38 23.90
N PHE A 109 -11.94 13.05 23.78
CA PHE A 109 -12.89 12.11 24.38
C PHE A 109 -12.92 12.24 25.91
N ILE A 110 -11.75 12.21 26.55
CA ILE A 110 -11.61 12.33 28.02
C ILE A 110 -12.21 13.66 28.52
N ASN A 111 -12.07 14.73 27.73
CA ASN A 111 -12.63 16.04 28.06
C ASN A 111 -14.11 16.21 27.68
N GLY A 112 -14.80 15.15 27.24
CA GLY A 112 -16.21 15.21 26.82
C GLY A 112 -16.47 16.07 25.59
N LYS A 113 -15.46 16.27 24.73
CA LYS A 113 -15.51 17.16 23.55
C LYS A 113 -15.80 16.44 22.24
N LEU A 114 -15.99 15.12 22.24
CA LEU A 114 -16.33 14.36 21.04
C LEU A 114 -17.84 14.11 20.96
N SER A 115 -18.38 14.27 19.76
CA SER A 115 -19.71 13.78 19.40
C SER A 115 -19.74 12.25 19.31
N THR A 116 -20.94 11.65 19.31
CA THR A 116 -21.13 10.20 19.17
C THR A 116 -20.48 9.64 17.90
N ASP A 117 -20.57 10.36 16.78
CA ASP A 117 -19.95 9.95 15.51
C ASP A 117 -18.42 9.96 15.59
N GLU A 118 -17.84 10.93 16.30
CA GLU A 118 -16.40 10.99 16.49
C GLU A 118 -15.90 9.91 17.47
N CYS A 119 -16.71 9.55 18.47
CA CYS A 119 -16.45 8.38 19.31
C CYS A 119 -16.41 7.09 18.48
N ASN A 120 -17.39 6.89 17.58
CA ASN A 120 -17.41 5.74 16.68
C ASN A 120 -16.19 5.72 15.74
N LYS A 121 -15.79 6.88 15.21
CA LYS A 121 -14.55 7.01 14.43
C LYS A 121 -13.30 6.67 15.26
N LEU A 122 -13.23 7.13 16.51
CA LEU A 122 -12.12 6.81 17.42
C LEU A 122 -12.02 5.30 17.66
N VAL A 123 -13.14 4.62 17.90
CA VAL A 123 -13.18 3.16 18.07
C VAL A 123 -12.63 2.45 16.83
N GLY A 124 -13.07 2.85 15.63
CA GLY A 124 -12.55 2.30 14.38
C GLY A 124 -11.04 2.52 14.19
N LEU A 125 -10.55 3.73 14.51
CA LEU A 125 -9.13 4.06 14.44
C LEU A 125 -8.29 3.25 15.44
N LEU A 126 -8.80 3.03 16.65
CA LEU A 126 -8.14 2.22 17.67
C LEU A 126 -8.10 0.74 17.29
N ALA A 127 -9.20 0.20 16.75
CA ALA A 127 -9.24 -1.18 16.25
C ALA A 127 -8.23 -1.39 15.11
N PHE A 128 -8.16 -0.44 14.16
CA PHE A 128 -7.16 -0.44 13.10
C PHE A 128 -5.72 -0.36 13.66
N ALA A 129 -5.47 0.54 14.62
CA ALA A 129 -4.16 0.69 15.25
C ALA A 129 -3.72 -0.59 15.96
N LYS A 130 -4.63 -1.23 16.72
CA LYS A 130 -4.38 -2.51 17.39
C LYS A 130 -4.03 -3.63 16.40
N ASN A 131 -4.64 -3.64 15.22
CA ASN A 131 -4.37 -4.66 14.21
C ASN A 131 -3.01 -4.46 13.52
N ILE A 132 -2.65 -3.22 13.19
CA ILE A 132 -1.43 -2.90 12.42
C ILE A 132 -0.19 -2.75 13.30
N GLU A 133 -0.31 -2.06 14.43
CA GLU A 133 0.80 -1.73 15.32
C GLU A 133 0.39 -1.94 16.79
N PRO A 134 0.29 -3.21 17.25
CA PRO A 134 -0.18 -3.53 18.60
C PRO A 134 0.64 -2.88 19.72
N SER A 135 1.93 -2.61 19.49
CA SER A 135 2.81 -1.94 20.47
C SER A 135 2.50 -0.46 20.68
N PHE A 136 1.73 0.18 19.79
CA PHE A 136 1.25 1.54 19.97
C PHE A 136 -0.08 1.61 20.73
N TYR A 137 -0.89 0.54 20.67
CA TYR A 137 -2.20 0.46 21.30
C TYR A 137 -2.11 0.23 22.80
#